data_AF-A0A1S3DE49-F1
#
_entry.id   AF-A0A1S3DE49-F1
#
_cell.length_a   1.000
_cell.length_b   1.000
_cell.length_c   1.000
_cell.angle_alpha   90.00
_cell.angle_beta   90.00
_cell.angle_gamma   90.00
#
_symmetry.space_group_name_H-M   'P 1'
#
loop_
_entity.id
_entity.type
_entity.pdbx_description
1 polymer ?
#
loop_
_entity_poly.entity_id
_entity_poly.type
_entity_poly.pdbx_seq_one_letter_code
_entity_poly.pdbx_strand_id
1 'polypeptide(L)'
;MTMIRSLLIVLIVNAVVSLICAAPYKALPKLESGPKGLPLMYVPMVRKGKPEAPAVEVHVHEARLGEAPDTGDSDSGMHSPDAIMNIVKATDFASHKHHFQRRKDPEGTPYIEHPVAVAHILTHLGKVSNPVVIISALLHDTVEDTDTTFEEIEREFGPRVRSVVEELTDNKHMTRDERKRCQILHAPHSSHEAKLVKLADKLHNLRDIERSLPVNWTEERKTQYFNWARDVVQGLRGTNAPIEAELDALFAKYCTPREGRENE
;
A
#
# COMPACT_ATOMS: atom_id res chain seq x y z
N MET A 1 15.93 19.66 8.79
CA MET A 1 14.67 19.45 9.53
C MET A 1 13.65 18.55 8.80
N THR A 2 13.81 18.26 7.51
CA THR A 2 12.96 17.37 6.71
C THR A 2 13.21 15.87 6.93
N MET A 3 14.47 15.45 7.11
CA MET A 3 14.84 14.04 7.37
C MET A 3 14.21 13.44 8.64
N ILE A 4 14.09 14.25 9.70
CA ILE A 4 13.56 13.80 11.00
C ILE A 4 12.04 13.58 10.94
N ARG A 5 11.32 14.38 10.12
CA ARG A 5 9.87 14.23 9.91
C ARG A 5 9.53 12.99 9.07
N SER A 6 10.34 12.67 8.06
CA SER A 6 10.17 11.45 7.27
C SER A 6 10.44 10.18 8.08
N LEU A 7 11.45 10.19 8.95
CA LEU A 7 11.74 9.07 9.84
C LEU A 7 10.62 8.84 10.86
N LEU A 8 10.02 9.92 11.37
CA LEU A 8 8.92 9.85 12.33
C LEU A 8 7.66 9.24 11.70
N ILE A 9 7.34 9.56 10.44
CA ILE A 9 6.20 8.97 9.73
C ILE A 9 6.43 7.47 9.50
N VAL A 10 7.64 7.06 9.06
CA VAL A 10 7.97 5.64 8.88
C VAL A 10 7.91 4.88 10.20
N LEU A 11 8.39 5.47 11.30
CA LEU A 11 8.31 4.87 12.62
C LEU A 11 6.87 4.77 13.14
N ILE A 12 6.03 5.76 12.88
CA ILE A 12 4.61 5.73 13.26
C ILE A 12 3.86 4.68 12.43
N VAL A 13 4.05 4.63 11.11
CA VAL A 13 3.41 3.64 10.25
C VAL A 13 3.87 2.23 10.62
N ASN A 14 5.16 1.99 10.83
CA ASN A 14 5.68 0.69 11.25
C ASN A 14 5.20 0.29 12.66
N ALA A 15 5.09 1.25 13.59
CA ALA A 15 4.58 1.00 14.93
C ALA A 15 3.08 0.68 14.91
N VAL A 16 2.29 1.37 14.08
CA VAL A 16 0.85 1.12 13.91
C VAL A 16 0.63 -0.24 13.23
N VAL A 17 1.37 -0.55 12.16
CA VAL A 17 1.33 -1.88 11.51
C VAL A 17 1.73 -2.98 12.51
N SER A 18 2.78 -2.78 13.29
CA SER A 18 3.19 -3.75 14.33
C SER A 18 2.14 -3.90 15.44
N LEU A 19 1.45 -2.83 15.85
CA LEU A 19 0.37 -2.91 16.85
C LEU A 19 -0.85 -3.67 16.30
N ILE A 20 -1.21 -3.43 15.04
CA ILE A 20 -2.34 -4.11 14.40
C ILE A 20 -2.01 -5.61 14.19
N CYS A 21 -0.78 -5.93 13.82
CA CYS A 21 -0.32 -7.32 13.69
C CYS A 21 -0.11 -8.04 15.03
N ALA A 22 0.10 -7.31 16.14
CA ALA A 22 0.37 -7.89 17.46
C ALA A 22 -0.87 -8.18 18.32
N ALA A 23 -2.10 -7.93 17.81
CA ALA A 23 -3.31 -8.35 18.52
C ALA A 23 -3.34 -9.89 18.68
N PRO A 24 -3.45 -10.42 19.91
CA PRO A 24 -3.30 -11.85 20.15
C PRO A 24 -4.48 -12.62 19.54
N TYR A 25 -4.15 -13.45 18.54
CA TYR A 25 -4.99 -14.52 18.03
C TYR A 25 -5.56 -15.34 19.21
N LYS A 26 -6.88 -15.26 19.45
CA LYS A 26 -7.57 -16.27 20.26
C LYS A 26 -7.51 -17.60 19.51
N ALA A 27 -6.73 -18.52 20.06
CA ALA A 27 -6.55 -19.86 19.53
C ALA A 27 -7.90 -20.59 19.39
N LEU A 28 -8.19 -21.09 18.19
CA LEU A 28 -9.18 -22.16 17.98
C LEU A 28 -8.65 -23.47 18.60
N PRO A 29 -9.53 -24.37 19.07
CA PRO A 29 -9.12 -25.58 19.79
C PRO A 29 -8.31 -26.52 18.87
N LYS A 30 -7.13 -26.94 19.36
CA LYS A 30 -6.23 -27.87 18.66
C LYS A 30 -6.78 -29.30 18.72
N LEU A 31 -6.80 -29.99 17.57
CA LEU A 31 -6.85 -31.45 17.53
C LEU A 31 -5.61 -32.06 18.22
N GLU A 32 -5.81 -33.20 18.85
CA GLU A 32 -4.92 -33.82 19.84
C GLU A 32 -3.58 -34.35 19.27
N SER A 33 -2.51 -33.98 20.01
CA SER A 33 -1.23 -34.63 20.35
C SER A 33 -0.54 -35.69 19.46
N GLY A 34 0.76 -35.43 19.22
CA GLY A 34 1.87 -36.40 19.06
C GLY A 34 3.23 -35.74 19.39
N PRO A 35 4.26 -36.44 19.93
CA PRO A 35 5.18 -35.87 20.91
C PRO A 35 6.53 -35.29 20.41
N LYS A 36 6.90 -34.19 21.09
CA LYS A 36 8.24 -33.72 21.54
C LYS A 36 9.30 -33.22 20.53
N GLY A 37 9.51 -31.89 20.58
CA GLY A 37 10.77 -31.19 20.31
C GLY A 37 10.63 -29.71 20.70
N LEU A 38 11.38 -29.24 21.71
CA LEU A 38 11.19 -27.97 22.44
C LEU A 38 11.39 -26.67 21.61
N PRO A 39 10.76 -25.54 22.00
CA PRO A 39 10.91 -24.24 21.34
C PRO A 39 12.05 -23.39 21.94
N LEU A 40 12.79 -22.69 21.09
CA LEU A 40 13.58 -21.51 21.48
C LEU A 40 12.64 -20.29 21.46
N MET A 41 12.12 -19.91 22.63
CA MET A 41 11.47 -18.60 22.79
C MET A 41 12.55 -17.55 23.07
N TYR A 42 12.61 -16.53 22.24
CA TYR A 42 13.42 -15.34 22.48
C TYR A 42 12.78 -14.52 23.60
N VAL A 43 13.47 -14.40 24.73
CA VAL A 43 13.08 -13.58 25.89
C VAL A 43 13.83 -12.25 25.81
N PRO A 44 13.15 -11.08 25.80
CA PRO A 44 13.84 -9.81 25.98
C PRO A 44 14.20 -9.64 27.46
N MET A 45 15.50 -9.50 27.71
CA MET A 45 16.13 -9.27 29.00
C MET A 45 15.74 -7.87 29.55
N VAL A 46 14.92 -7.84 30.59
CA VAL A 46 14.63 -6.60 31.36
C VAL A 46 15.85 -6.24 32.20
N ARG A 47 16.54 -5.13 31.86
CA ARG A 47 17.54 -4.52 32.74
C ARG A 47 16.85 -3.63 33.77
N LYS A 48 17.04 -3.94 35.05
CA LYS A 48 16.66 -3.11 36.21
C LYS A 48 17.60 -1.90 36.35
N GLY A 49 17.04 -0.72 36.64
CA GLY A 49 17.79 0.43 37.12
C GLY A 49 17.10 1.77 36.83
N LYS A 50 16.43 2.34 37.85
CA LYS A 50 15.93 3.73 37.90
C LYS A 50 17.06 4.64 38.43
N PRO A 51 17.09 5.93 38.07
CA PRO A 51 16.87 6.93 39.11
C PRO A 51 15.82 7.98 38.70
N GLU A 52 15.23 8.59 39.73
CA GLU A 52 14.10 9.52 39.67
C GLU A 52 14.47 10.91 39.14
N ALA A 53 13.54 11.51 38.39
CA ALA A 53 13.55 12.93 38.02
C ALA A 53 12.34 13.62 38.68
N PRO A 54 12.43 14.90 39.07
CA PRO A 54 11.46 15.54 39.93
C PRO A 54 10.17 15.93 39.19
N ALA A 55 9.07 15.97 39.94
CA ALA A 55 7.77 16.42 39.48
C ALA A 55 7.79 17.90 39.10
N VAL A 56 7.26 18.23 37.92
CA VAL A 56 7.03 19.61 37.48
C VAL A 56 5.52 19.86 37.52
N GLU A 57 5.10 20.81 38.35
CA GLU A 57 3.71 21.27 38.43
C GLU A 57 3.27 21.93 37.12
N VAL A 58 2.17 21.45 36.55
CA VAL A 58 1.54 22.05 35.37
C VAL A 58 0.46 23.01 35.85
N HIS A 59 0.72 24.31 35.73
CA HIS A 59 -0.30 25.34 35.90
C HIS A 59 -1.18 25.39 34.64
N VAL A 60 -2.46 25.04 34.78
CA VAL A 60 -3.49 25.26 33.77
C VAL A 60 -3.98 26.71 33.86
N HIS A 61 -3.68 27.51 32.84
CA HIS A 61 -4.34 28.79 32.62
C HIS A 61 -5.51 28.60 31.65
N GLU A 62 -6.74 28.80 32.12
CA GLU A 62 -7.92 28.96 31.28
C GLU A 62 -7.78 30.22 30.41
N ALA A 63 -7.68 30.04 29.10
CA ALA A 63 -7.81 31.13 28.14
C ALA A 63 -9.23 31.13 27.56
N ARG A 64 -9.92 32.27 27.76
CA ARG A 64 -11.27 32.56 27.25
C ARG A 64 -11.32 32.47 25.72
N LEU A 65 -12.41 31.88 25.23
CA LEU A 65 -12.85 31.94 23.84
C LEU A 65 -13.19 33.38 23.45
N GLY A 66 -12.52 33.90 22.42
CA GLY A 66 -12.93 35.09 21.67
C GLY A 66 -12.99 34.70 20.20
N GLU A 67 -14.17 34.84 19.59
CA GLU A 67 -14.37 34.65 18.15
C GLU A 67 -13.70 35.77 17.35
N ALA A 68 -13.01 35.41 16.26
CA ALA A 68 -12.46 36.34 15.29
C ALA A 68 -12.98 35.99 13.88
N PRO A 69 -13.14 37.00 13.00
CA PRO A 69 -14.05 36.92 11.86
C PRO A 69 -13.46 36.19 10.65
N ASP A 70 -14.38 35.56 9.91
CA ASP A 70 -14.20 34.96 8.58
C ASP A 70 -13.67 35.99 7.57
N THR A 71 -12.46 35.74 7.05
CA THR A 71 -11.95 36.41 5.86
C THR A 71 -11.35 35.36 4.95
N GLY A 72 -11.93 35.27 3.75
CA GLY A 72 -11.63 34.24 2.77
C GLY A 72 -10.25 34.35 2.12
N ASP A 73 -9.85 33.18 1.64
CA ASP A 73 -8.93 32.89 0.54
C ASP A 73 -7.41 33.03 0.78
N SER A 74 -6.72 31.89 0.86
CA SER A 74 -5.45 31.61 0.16
C SER A 74 -4.79 30.31 0.65
N ASP A 75 -4.46 29.44 -0.30
CA ASP A 75 -3.29 28.54 -0.26
C ASP A 75 -3.06 27.68 1.00
N SER A 76 -3.83 26.60 1.18
CA SER A 76 -3.58 25.59 2.22
C SER A 76 -3.10 24.25 1.62
N GLY A 77 -2.08 24.32 0.77
CA GLY A 77 -1.43 23.15 0.18
C GLY A 77 -0.46 22.43 1.12
N MET A 78 -0.80 22.14 2.38
CA MET A 78 -0.14 21.10 3.20
C MET A 78 -0.86 20.91 4.55
N HIS A 79 -1.38 19.70 4.74
CA HIS A 79 -1.92 19.15 6.00
C HIS A 79 -3.28 19.68 6.47
N SER A 80 -4.38 19.29 5.80
CA SER A 80 -5.64 19.21 6.54
C SER A 80 -5.52 18.05 7.56
N PRO A 81 -5.87 18.26 8.85
CA PRO A 81 -5.96 17.17 9.82
C PRO A 81 -6.79 15.98 9.30
N ASP A 82 -7.80 16.28 8.49
CA ASP A 82 -8.67 15.32 7.83
C ASP A 82 -7.92 14.37 6.89
N ALA A 83 -6.90 14.85 6.15
CA ALA A 83 -6.13 14.01 5.25
C ALA A 83 -5.31 12.96 6.01
N ILE A 84 -4.66 13.35 7.11
CA ILE A 84 -3.89 12.41 7.94
C ILE A 84 -4.84 11.41 8.60
N MET A 85 -5.96 11.88 9.13
CA MET A 85 -6.99 11.01 9.73
C MET A 85 -7.51 9.98 8.72
N ASN A 86 -7.81 10.41 7.49
CA ASN A 86 -8.30 9.52 6.44
C ASN A 86 -7.26 8.50 5.96
N ILE A 87 -5.97 8.85 5.94
CA ILE A 87 -4.90 7.89 5.63
C ILE A 87 -4.79 6.82 6.73
N VAL A 88 -4.84 7.23 8.01
CA VAL A 88 -4.84 6.28 9.14
C VAL A 88 -6.06 5.38 9.08
N LYS A 89 -7.25 5.96 8.86
CA LYS A 89 -8.51 5.23 8.68
C LYS A 89 -8.44 4.23 7.52
N ALA A 90 -7.90 4.63 6.38
CA ALA A 90 -7.76 3.75 5.22
C ALA A 90 -6.79 2.59 5.47
N THR A 91 -5.69 2.85 6.20
CA THR A 91 -4.74 1.80 6.59
C THR A 91 -5.39 0.77 7.51
N ASP A 92 -6.13 1.23 8.52
CA ASP A 92 -6.88 0.37 9.44
C ASP A 92 -7.96 -0.44 8.71
N PHE A 93 -8.75 0.23 7.88
CA PHE A 93 -9.79 -0.39 7.06
C PHE A 93 -9.22 -1.50 6.16
N ALA A 94 -8.16 -1.20 5.40
CA ALA A 94 -7.51 -2.18 4.53
C ALA A 94 -6.95 -3.36 5.34
N SER A 95 -6.34 -3.10 6.50
CA SER A 95 -5.82 -4.15 7.37
C SER A 95 -6.93 -5.08 7.87
N HIS A 96 -8.07 -4.52 8.26
CA HIS A 96 -9.24 -5.30 8.67
C HIS A 96 -9.82 -6.12 7.51
N LYS A 97 -10.00 -5.52 6.33
CA LYS A 97 -10.56 -6.23 5.17
C LYS A 97 -9.65 -7.36 4.68
N HIS A 98 -8.34 -7.16 4.70
CA HIS A 98 -7.36 -8.16 4.24
C HIS A 98 -6.80 -9.08 5.35
N HIS A 99 -7.35 -9.08 6.57
CA HIS A 99 -6.75 -9.75 7.73
C HIS A 99 -6.49 -11.27 7.57
N PHE A 100 -7.31 -11.97 6.77
CA PHE A 100 -7.09 -13.39 6.44
C PHE A 100 -6.33 -13.63 5.13
N GLN A 101 -6.13 -12.59 4.32
CA GLN A 101 -5.42 -12.72 3.04
C GLN A 101 -3.92 -12.76 3.25
N ARG A 102 -3.23 -13.54 2.42
CA ARG A 102 -1.78 -13.67 2.40
C ARG A 102 -1.25 -13.46 0.99
N ARG A 103 -0.02 -12.95 0.90
CA ARG A 103 0.78 -12.91 -0.32
C ARG A 103 1.19 -14.33 -0.73
N LYS A 104 1.66 -14.47 -1.97
CA LYS A 104 1.96 -15.77 -2.60
C LYS A 104 3.44 -16.14 -2.52
N ASP A 105 4.22 -15.40 -1.75
CA ASP A 105 5.59 -15.74 -1.36
C ASP A 105 5.60 -16.99 -0.45
N PRO A 106 6.75 -17.70 -0.35
CA PRO A 106 6.88 -18.91 0.46
C PRO A 106 6.50 -18.74 1.93
N GLU A 107 6.73 -17.56 2.51
CA GLU A 107 6.46 -17.24 3.90
C GLU A 107 4.97 -16.91 4.14
N GLY A 108 4.21 -16.64 3.07
CA GLY A 108 2.82 -16.24 3.16
C GLY A 108 2.66 -14.94 3.94
N THR A 109 3.35 -13.89 3.50
CA THR A 109 3.35 -12.57 4.17
C THR A 109 1.92 -11.98 4.26
N PRO A 110 1.54 -11.28 5.36
CA PRO A 110 0.23 -10.62 5.46
C PRO A 110 -0.04 -9.67 4.29
N TYR A 111 -1.24 -9.75 3.69
CA TYR A 111 -1.52 -9.00 2.46
C TYR A 111 -1.46 -7.48 2.62
N ILE A 112 -1.78 -6.95 3.81
CA ILE A 112 -1.73 -5.51 4.13
C ILE A 112 -0.36 -4.88 3.85
N GLU A 113 0.73 -5.66 3.90
CA GLU A 113 2.06 -5.15 3.56
C GLU A 113 2.13 -4.63 2.12
N HIS A 114 1.36 -5.22 1.20
CA HIS A 114 1.34 -4.78 -0.19
C HIS A 114 0.71 -3.38 -0.39
N PRO A 115 -0.55 -3.11 0.00
CA PRO A 115 -1.11 -1.76 -0.12
C PRO A 115 -0.27 -0.69 0.59
N VAL A 116 0.30 -1.00 1.76
CA VAL A 116 1.23 -0.10 2.47
C VAL A 116 2.49 0.17 1.66
N ALA A 117 3.09 -0.86 1.06
CA ALA A 117 4.27 -0.71 0.22
C ALA A 117 3.99 0.07 -1.09
N VAL A 118 2.81 -0.10 -1.69
CA VAL A 118 2.36 0.69 -2.85
C VAL A 118 2.25 2.18 -2.47
N ALA A 119 1.60 2.49 -1.34
CA ALA A 119 1.53 3.86 -0.81
C ALA A 119 2.92 4.43 -0.48
N HIS A 120 3.83 3.60 0.04
CA HIS A 120 5.21 3.98 0.30
C HIS A 120 5.98 4.30 -0.99
N ILE A 121 5.83 3.49 -2.05
CA ILE A 121 6.43 3.78 -3.38
C ILE A 121 5.95 5.13 -3.90
N LEU A 122 4.65 5.39 -3.86
CA LEU A 122 4.06 6.65 -4.33
C LEU A 122 4.65 7.86 -3.59
N THR A 123 4.70 7.79 -2.27
CA THR A 123 5.16 8.91 -1.43
C THR A 123 6.68 9.12 -1.50
N HIS A 124 7.48 8.05 -1.43
CA HIS A 124 8.93 8.15 -1.29
C HIS A 124 9.65 8.24 -2.64
N LEU A 125 9.27 7.39 -3.60
CA LEU A 125 9.87 7.38 -4.93
C LEU A 125 9.12 8.33 -5.87
N GLY A 126 7.80 8.19 -5.94
CA GLY A 126 6.95 8.97 -6.84
C GLY A 126 6.75 10.43 -6.43
N LYS A 127 7.13 10.81 -5.20
CA LYS A 127 6.93 12.14 -4.60
C LYS A 127 5.47 12.61 -4.63
N VAL A 128 4.53 11.66 -4.57
CA VAL A 128 3.10 11.93 -4.55
C VAL A 128 2.67 12.34 -3.14
N SER A 129 2.06 13.52 -3.02
CA SER A 129 1.51 14.05 -1.77
C SER A 129 -0.02 14.15 -1.76
N ASN A 130 -0.68 13.82 -2.88
CA ASN A 130 -2.14 13.89 -3.00
C ASN A 130 -2.80 12.81 -2.09
N PRO A 131 -3.58 13.21 -1.07
CA PRO A 131 -4.21 12.26 -0.15
C PRO A 131 -5.15 11.28 -0.83
N VAL A 132 -5.88 11.69 -1.88
CA VAL A 132 -6.77 10.79 -2.64
C VAL A 132 -5.98 9.63 -3.23
N VAL A 133 -4.83 9.91 -3.86
CA VAL A 133 -3.99 8.89 -4.48
C VAL A 133 -3.42 7.92 -3.43
N ILE A 134 -2.98 8.45 -2.28
CA ILE A 134 -2.42 7.65 -1.19
C ILE A 134 -3.49 6.76 -0.55
N ILE A 135 -4.68 7.31 -0.29
CA ILE A 135 -5.81 6.55 0.25
C ILE A 135 -6.26 5.48 -0.76
N SER A 136 -6.41 5.82 -2.03
CA SER A 136 -6.77 4.85 -3.07
C SER A 136 -5.72 3.74 -3.22
N ALA A 137 -4.42 4.03 -3.03
CA ALA A 137 -3.38 3.01 -3.02
C ALA A 137 -3.51 2.02 -1.84
N LEU A 138 -3.91 2.51 -0.66
CA LEU A 138 -4.16 1.64 0.50
C LEU A 138 -5.40 0.76 0.31
N LEU A 139 -6.36 1.20 -0.51
CA LEU A 139 -7.67 0.56 -0.72
C LEU A 139 -7.81 -0.17 -2.07
N HIS A 140 -6.79 -0.14 -2.93
CA HIS A 140 -6.95 -0.52 -4.34
C HIS A 140 -7.45 -1.95 -4.56
N ASP A 141 -7.12 -2.88 -3.67
CA ASP A 141 -7.53 -4.29 -3.75
C ASP A 141 -8.75 -4.63 -2.88
N THR A 142 -9.29 -3.69 -2.07
CA THR A 142 -10.31 -4.05 -1.08
C THR A 142 -11.62 -4.48 -1.74
N VAL A 143 -12.06 -3.77 -2.78
CA VAL A 143 -13.28 -4.14 -3.52
C VAL A 143 -13.04 -5.38 -4.38
N GLU A 144 -11.81 -5.54 -4.87
CA GLU A 144 -11.46 -6.65 -5.76
C GLU A 144 -11.39 -7.99 -5.01
N ASP A 145 -10.76 -8.02 -3.83
CA ASP A 145 -10.36 -9.25 -3.15
C ASP A 145 -11.06 -9.49 -1.80
N THR A 146 -11.95 -8.59 -1.36
CA THR A 146 -12.68 -8.74 -0.08
C THR A 146 -14.18 -8.53 -0.27
N ASP A 147 -14.95 -8.53 0.82
CA ASP A 147 -16.39 -8.24 0.85
C ASP A 147 -16.73 -6.74 0.75
N THR A 148 -15.77 -5.88 0.43
CA THR A 148 -15.95 -4.43 0.38
C THR A 148 -16.75 -4.02 -0.85
N THR A 149 -17.65 -3.04 -0.72
CA THR A 149 -18.39 -2.48 -1.86
C THR A 149 -17.96 -1.05 -2.19
N PHE A 150 -18.24 -0.58 -3.42
CA PHE A 150 -17.95 0.80 -3.79
C PHE A 150 -18.75 1.81 -2.95
N GLU A 151 -19.97 1.48 -2.55
CA GLU A 151 -20.80 2.31 -1.66
C GLU A 151 -20.20 2.42 -0.27
N GLU A 152 -19.55 1.35 0.23
CA GLU A 152 -18.78 1.39 1.46
C GLU A 152 -17.58 2.35 1.33
N ILE A 153 -16.80 2.25 0.24
CA ILE A 153 -15.69 3.18 -0.01
C ILE A 153 -16.17 4.64 -0.10
N GLU A 154 -17.26 4.89 -0.82
CA GLU A 154 -17.81 6.23 -1.00
C GLU A 154 -18.30 6.83 0.32
N ARG A 155 -18.99 6.03 1.15
CA ARG A 155 -19.45 6.47 2.48
C ARG A 155 -18.28 6.78 3.42
N GLU A 156 -17.23 5.96 3.40
CA GLU A 156 -16.13 6.07 4.36
C GLU A 156 -15.06 7.10 3.94
N PHE A 157 -14.82 7.28 2.64
CA PHE A 157 -13.69 8.05 2.09
C PHE A 157 -14.08 9.06 1.00
N GLY A 158 -15.36 9.11 0.62
CA GLY A 158 -15.91 10.07 -0.32
C GLY A 158 -15.85 9.62 -1.79
N PRO A 159 -16.59 10.33 -2.67
CA PRO A 159 -16.81 9.92 -4.06
C PRO A 159 -15.52 9.95 -4.90
N ARG A 160 -14.58 10.84 -4.56
CA ARG A 160 -13.32 10.94 -5.31
C ARG A 160 -12.44 9.71 -5.11
N VAL A 161 -12.32 9.20 -3.88
CA VAL A 161 -11.58 7.96 -3.59
C VAL A 161 -12.28 6.78 -4.24
N ARG A 162 -13.61 6.68 -4.12
CA ARG A 162 -14.41 5.62 -4.76
C ARG A 162 -14.18 5.57 -6.27
N SER A 163 -14.21 6.72 -6.95
CA SER A 163 -13.99 6.79 -8.40
C SER A 163 -12.62 6.25 -8.80
N VAL A 164 -11.57 6.57 -8.04
CA VAL A 164 -10.22 6.07 -8.35
C VAL A 164 -10.10 4.57 -8.04
N VAL A 165 -10.68 4.08 -6.93
CA VAL A 165 -10.70 2.65 -6.59
C VAL A 165 -11.45 1.83 -7.65
N GLU A 166 -12.53 2.37 -8.21
CA GLU A 166 -13.28 1.74 -9.30
C GLU A 166 -12.44 1.56 -10.56
N GLU A 167 -11.61 2.54 -10.94
CA GLU A 167 -10.66 2.41 -12.06
C GLU A 167 -9.52 1.40 -11.82
N LEU A 168 -9.28 1.05 -10.56
CA LEU A 168 -8.24 0.13 -10.12
C LEU A 168 -8.73 -1.31 -9.96
N THR A 169 -10.03 -1.50 -9.81
CA THR A 169 -10.66 -2.81 -9.55
C THR A 169 -10.93 -3.55 -10.85
N ASP A 170 -10.40 -4.76 -11.00
CA ASP A 170 -10.71 -5.60 -12.16
C ASP A 170 -12.10 -6.26 -12.05
N ASN A 171 -12.74 -6.50 -13.20
CA ASN A 171 -13.98 -7.25 -13.27
C ASN A 171 -13.73 -8.76 -13.03
N LYS A 172 -14.11 -9.27 -11.85
CA LYS A 172 -13.95 -10.69 -11.47
C LYS A 172 -14.83 -11.67 -12.26
N HIS A 173 -15.83 -11.20 -13.03
CA HIS A 173 -16.64 -12.05 -13.92
C HIS A 173 -15.91 -12.46 -15.20
N MET A 174 -14.81 -11.79 -15.54
CA MET A 174 -13.97 -12.14 -16.70
C MET A 174 -12.99 -13.26 -16.34
N THR A 175 -12.49 -13.95 -17.36
CA THR A 175 -11.34 -14.86 -17.20
C THR A 175 -10.08 -14.08 -16.85
N ARG A 176 -9.06 -14.78 -16.34
CA ARG A 176 -7.77 -14.16 -16.01
C ARG A 176 -7.12 -13.50 -17.23
N ASP A 177 -7.22 -14.11 -18.41
CA ASP A 177 -6.59 -13.59 -19.62
C ASP A 177 -7.34 -12.38 -20.18
N GLU A 178 -8.67 -12.38 -20.09
CA GLU A 178 -9.49 -11.22 -20.42
C GLU A 178 -9.18 -10.03 -19.51
N ARG A 179 -9.11 -10.24 -18.18
CA ARG A 179 -8.71 -9.18 -17.24
C ARG A 179 -7.35 -8.60 -17.59
N LYS A 180 -6.37 -9.46 -17.85
CA LYS A 180 -5.02 -9.04 -18.27
C LYS A 180 -5.03 -8.21 -19.55
N ARG A 181 -5.85 -8.58 -20.53
CA ARG A 181 -6.02 -7.83 -21.78
C ARG A 181 -6.69 -6.47 -21.53
N CYS A 182 -7.73 -6.43 -20.70
CA CYS A 182 -8.40 -5.20 -20.30
C CYS A 182 -7.45 -4.23 -19.59
N GLN A 183 -6.56 -4.70 -18.71
CA GLN A 183 -5.57 -3.83 -18.07
C GLN A 183 -4.67 -3.13 -19.09
N ILE A 184 -4.26 -3.80 -20.18
CA ILE A 184 -3.47 -3.18 -21.26
C ILE A 184 -4.31 -2.14 -22.02
N LEU A 185 -5.54 -2.49 -22.38
CA LEU A 185 -6.42 -1.62 -23.17
C LEU A 185 -6.88 -0.38 -22.40
N HIS A 186 -7.14 -0.50 -21.10
CA HIS A 186 -7.64 0.60 -20.26
C HIS A 186 -6.54 1.48 -19.69
N ALA A 187 -5.30 1.00 -19.62
CA ALA A 187 -4.15 1.75 -19.13
C ALA A 187 -4.04 3.18 -19.71
N PRO A 188 -4.07 3.42 -21.04
CA PRO A 188 -3.98 4.77 -21.59
C PRO A 188 -5.15 5.67 -21.23
N HIS A 189 -6.32 5.10 -20.93
CA HIS A 189 -7.57 5.83 -20.67
C HIS A 189 -7.85 6.08 -19.18
N SER A 190 -7.05 5.51 -18.28
CA SER A 190 -7.20 5.74 -16.84
C SER A 190 -6.85 7.19 -16.46
N SER A 191 -7.48 7.70 -15.40
CA SER A 191 -7.17 8.99 -14.79
C SER A 191 -5.71 9.06 -14.31
N HIS A 192 -5.20 10.28 -14.12
CA HIS A 192 -3.83 10.47 -13.65
C HIS A 192 -3.62 9.81 -12.27
N GLU A 193 -4.58 9.94 -11.36
CA GLU A 193 -4.56 9.29 -10.05
C GLU A 193 -4.50 7.77 -10.15
N ALA A 194 -5.35 7.16 -10.98
CA ALA A 194 -5.34 5.72 -11.18
C ALA A 194 -4.04 5.24 -11.85
N LYS A 195 -3.48 5.99 -12.81
CA LYS A 195 -2.19 5.67 -13.43
C LYS A 195 -1.04 5.64 -12.42
N LEU A 196 -1.01 6.59 -11.48
CA LEU A 196 -0.01 6.60 -10.41
C LEU A 196 -0.07 5.32 -9.57
N VAL A 197 -1.26 4.94 -9.10
CA VAL A 197 -1.44 3.72 -8.29
C VAL A 197 -1.09 2.47 -9.09
N LYS A 198 -1.53 2.36 -10.35
CA LYS A 198 -1.19 1.23 -11.24
C LYS A 198 0.32 1.09 -11.46
N LEU A 199 1.05 2.18 -11.64
CA LEU A 199 2.52 2.16 -11.78
C LEU A 199 3.19 1.63 -10.50
N ALA A 200 2.77 2.13 -9.33
CA ALA A 200 3.33 1.73 -8.05
C ALA A 200 2.99 0.27 -7.69
N ASP A 201 1.76 -0.17 -7.97
CA ASP A 201 1.34 -1.57 -7.85
C ASP A 201 2.24 -2.50 -8.68
N LYS A 202 2.41 -2.19 -9.97
CA LYS A 202 3.27 -2.99 -10.86
C LYS A 202 4.71 -3.01 -10.37
N LEU A 203 5.26 -1.87 -9.94
CA LEU A 203 6.62 -1.81 -9.41
C LEU A 203 6.78 -2.69 -8.16
N HIS A 204 5.83 -2.62 -7.23
CA HIS A 204 5.86 -3.46 -6.04
C HIS A 204 5.83 -4.94 -6.40
N ASN A 205 4.86 -5.36 -7.22
CA ASN A 205 4.69 -6.77 -7.60
C ASN A 205 5.90 -7.33 -8.36
N LEU A 206 6.51 -6.55 -9.25
CA LEU A 206 7.70 -6.99 -9.97
C LEU A 206 8.92 -7.12 -9.05
N ARG A 207 9.11 -6.20 -8.08
CA ARG A 207 10.15 -6.33 -7.05
C ARG A 207 9.93 -7.53 -6.14
N ASP A 208 8.67 -7.82 -5.81
CA ASP A 208 8.27 -8.98 -5.01
C ASP A 208 8.67 -10.29 -5.72
N ILE A 209 8.32 -10.42 -7.01
CA ILE A 209 8.65 -11.58 -7.86
C ILE A 209 10.16 -11.68 -8.15
N GLU A 210 10.86 -10.56 -8.22
CA GLU A 210 12.32 -10.55 -8.32
C GLU A 210 12.96 -11.14 -7.05
N ARG A 211 12.50 -10.71 -5.87
CA ARG A 211 13.03 -11.14 -4.57
C ARG A 211 12.72 -12.60 -4.28
N SER A 212 11.48 -13.02 -4.51
CA SER A 212 11.02 -14.37 -4.24
C SER A 212 9.96 -14.79 -5.25
N LEU A 213 10.16 -15.94 -5.88
CA LEU A 213 9.15 -16.48 -6.78
C LEU A 213 7.89 -16.83 -6.00
N PRO A 214 6.70 -16.47 -6.50
CA PRO A 214 5.48 -16.96 -5.91
C PRO A 214 5.44 -18.49 -5.93
N VAL A 215 4.80 -19.08 -4.92
CA VAL A 215 4.63 -20.54 -4.82
C VAL A 215 3.98 -21.07 -6.11
N ASN A 216 4.52 -22.16 -6.64
CA ASN A 216 4.09 -22.80 -7.89
C ASN A 216 4.29 -21.97 -9.17
N TRP A 217 5.20 -20.99 -9.18
CA TRP A 217 5.61 -20.30 -10.42
C TRP A 217 6.88 -20.90 -11.01
N THR A 218 6.90 -20.97 -12.34
CA THR A 218 8.09 -21.26 -13.14
C THR A 218 8.76 -19.96 -13.58
N GLU A 219 10.04 -20.03 -13.97
CA GLU A 219 10.75 -18.89 -14.58
C GLU A 219 10.07 -18.38 -15.86
N GLU A 220 9.49 -19.29 -16.64
CA GLU A 220 8.67 -18.96 -17.81
C GLU A 220 7.47 -18.09 -17.41
N ARG A 221 6.72 -18.49 -16.38
CA ARG A 221 5.58 -17.71 -15.88
C ARG A 221 6.00 -16.36 -15.32
N LYS A 222 7.16 -16.28 -14.67
CA LYS A 222 7.77 -15.01 -14.24
C LYS A 222 8.01 -14.11 -15.45
N THR A 223 8.72 -14.59 -16.47
CA THR A 223 8.99 -13.85 -17.71
C THR A 223 7.71 -13.35 -18.38
N GLN A 224 6.68 -14.20 -18.48
CA GLN A 224 5.36 -13.83 -19.00
C GLN A 224 4.68 -12.72 -18.18
N TYR A 225 4.83 -12.74 -16.85
CA TYR A 225 4.30 -11.67 -16.00
C TYR A 225 5.03 -10.34 -16.23
N PHE A 226 6.36 -10.36 -16.34
CA PHE A 226 7.15 -9.15 -16.63
C PHE A 226 6.80 -8.57 -18.02
N ASN A 227 6.68 -9.42 -19.04
CA ASN A 227 6.25 -9.00 -20.38
C ASN A 227 4.85 -8.36 -20.37
N TRP A 228 3.89 -8.99 -19.69
CA TRP A 228 2.54 -8.43 -19.53
C TRP A 228 2.55 -7.10 -18.78
N ALA A 229 3.30 -7.00 -17.67
CA ALA A 229 3.40 -5.77 -16.90
C ALA A 229 4.02 -4.63 -17.73
N ARG A 230 5.03 -4.92 -18.56
CA ARG A 230 5.61 -3.96 -19.52
C ARG A 230 4.55 -3.43 -20.49
N ASP A 231 3.70 -4.31 -21.02
CA ASP A 231 2.67 -3.91 -21.98
C ASP A 231 1.57 -3.05 -21.33
N VAL A 232 1.22 -3.32 -20.07
CA VAL A 232 0.35 -2.43 -19.27
C VAL A 232 1.04 -1.08 -19.05
N VAL A 233 2.29 -1.08 -18.56
CA VAL A 233 3.05 0.14 -18.24
C VAL A 233 3.24 1.02 -19.47
N GLN A 234 3.31 0.46 -20.67
CA GLN A 234 3.38 1.25 -21.91
C GLN A 234 2.21 2.23 -22.06
N GLY A 235 1.00 1.85 -21.63
CA GLY A 235 -0.18 2.74 -21.62
C GLY A 235 -0.21 3.72 -20.44
N LEU A 236 0.62 3.50 -19.42
CA LEU A 236 0.69 4.34 -18.22
C LEU A 236 1.80 5.40 -18.28
N ARG A 237 2.70 5.33 -19.28
CA ARG A 237 3.88 6.21 -19.38
C ARG A 237 3.53 7.69 -19.47
N GLY A 238 4.49 8.51 -19.05
CA GLY A 238 4.33 9.97 -18.97
C GLY A 238 3.57 10.42 -17.73
N THR A 239 3.43 9.55 -16.73
CA THR A 239 2.70 9.83 -15.48
C THR A 239 3.67 10.12 -14.33
N ASN A 240 4.72 9.31 -14.16
CA ASN A 240 5.68 9.47 -13.08
C ASN A 240 7.07 8.92 -13.45
N ALA A 241 7.96 9.80 -13.90
CA ALA A 241 9.28 9.42 -14.40
C ALA A 241 10.14 8.60 -13.40
N PRO A 242 10.18 8.91 -12.08
CA PRO A 242 10.94 8.09 -11.14
C PRO A 242 10.47 6.64 -11.03
N ILE A 243 9.16 6.40 -10.98
CA ILE A 243 8.61 5.04 -10.91
C ILE A 243 8.81 4.32 -12.26
N GLU A 244 8.60 5.03 -13.37
CA GLU A 244 8.81 4.49 -14.73
C GLU A 244 10.25 4.04 -14.95
N ALA A 245 11.25 4.79 -14.46
CA ALA A 245 12.65 4.42 -14.57
C ALA A 245 13.01 3.12 -13.81
N GLU A 246 12.46 2.92 -12.63
CA GLU A 246 12.64 1.68 -11.85
C GLU A 246 11.98 0.47 -12.53
N LEU A 247 10.80 0.70 -13.13
CA LEU A 247 10.14 -0.31 -13.96
C LEU A 247 10.98 -0.67 -15.20
N ASP A 248 11.58 0.32 -15.85
CA ASP A 248 12.43 0.11 -17.04
C ASP A 248 13.67 -0.74 -16.73
N ALA A 249 14.31 -0.51 -15.57
CA ALA A 249 15.42 -1.33 -15.11
C ALA A 249 15.02 -2.81 -14.93
N LEU A 250 13.84 -3.07 -14.36
CA LEU A 250 13.30 -4.41 -14.19
C LEU A 250 12.96 -5.05 -15.55
N PHE A 251 12.36 -4.30 -16.47
CA PHE A 251 12.02 -4.81 -17.79
C PHE A 251 13.26 -5.14 -18.62
N ALA A 252 14.32 -4.34 -18.54
CA ALA A 252 15.58 -4.63 -19.22
C ALA A 252 16.22 -5.96 -18.78
N LYS A 253 15.99 -6.37 -17.52
CA LYS A 253 16.56 -7.59 -16.95
C LYS A 253 15.73 -8.85 -17.23
N TYR A 254 14.40 -8.73 -17.25
CA TYR A 254 13.50 -9.89 -17.18
C TYR A 254 12.52 -10.01 -18.35
N CYS A 255 12.32 -8.97 -19.16
CA CYS A 255 11.48 -9.09 -20.35
C CYS A 255 12.24 -9.74 -21.49
N THR A 256 11.52 -10.48 -22.33
CA THR A 256 12.07 -10.91 -23.61
C THR A 256 12.24 -9.68 -24.52
N PRO A 257 13.34 -9.62 -25.30
CA PRO A 257 13.47 -8.62 -26.36
C PRO A 257 12.21 -8.66 -27.23
N ARG A 258 11.69 -7.49 -27.59
CA ARG A 258 10.68 -7.45 -28.64
C ARG A 258 11.39 -7.90 -29.92
N GLU A 259 10.90 -8.97 -30.54
CA GLU A 259 11.31 -9.30 -31.90
C GLU A 259 11.14 -8.04 -32.75
N GLY A 260 12.17 -7.72 -33.53
CA GLY A 260 12.27 -6.45 -34.23
C GLY A 260 11.00 -6.17 -35.03
N ARG A 261 10.41 -5.00 -34.81
CA ARG A 261 9.83 -4.26 -35.94
C ARG A 261 11.00 -3.80 -36.80
N GLU A 262 11.57 -4.73 -37.54
CA GLU A 262 12.41 -4.40 -38.69
C GLU A 262 11.48 -3.77 -39.73
N ASN A 263 11.66 -2.46 -39.95
CA ASN A 263 11.24 -1.69 -41.12
C ASN A 263 9.77 -1.82 -41.57
N GLU A 264 8.94 -0.85 -41.19
CA GLU A 264 7.90 -0.27 -42.05
C GLU A 264 7.87 1.25 -41.86
#